data_AF-A0A0M2F6L5-F1
#
_entry.id   AF-A0A0M2F6L5-F1
#
_cell.length_a   1.000
_cell.length_b   1.000
_cell.length_c   1.000
_cell.angle_alpha   90.00
_cell.angle_beta   90.00
_cell.angle_gamma   90.00
#
_symmetry.space_group_name_H-M   'P 1'
#
loop_
_entity.id
_entity.type
_entity.pdbx_description
1 polymer ?
#
loop_
_entity_poly.entity_id
_entity_poly.type
_entity_poly.pdbx_seq_one_letter_code
_entity_poly.pdbx_strand_id
1 'polypeptide(L)'
;MTERLLKTSRLLKLSLLLKTSRFLSGMRRFWLSRRASTAVETALAFPIVLAIGALCADIYTVGLERTRMEQRAGAIASILAMQQKLDENGLQGLLDTVLPTEGLGNYQLLISNVRQTGELHWQLSRGTAEALCAESETLPGEEYLPELPERDREEGSKNISMIVVEICRQGKDVGLLGGLSLGGLLHASSVNRVAVDVVELDEVLRKEAGLEEKEQ
;
A
#
# COMPACT_ATOMS: atom_id res chain seq x y z
N MET A 1 -79.41 17.67 41.57
CA MET A 1 -79.27 16.72 40.43
C MET A 1 -77.78 16.51 40.16
N THR A 2 -77.04 16.04 41.17
CA THR A 2 -75.58 16.21 41.29
C THR A 2 -74.93 14.97 41.92
N GLU A 3 -75.38 13.76 41.53
CA GLU A 3 -74.78 12.50 42.00
C GLU A 3 -74.38 11.53 40.87
N ARG A 4 -74.83 11.75 39.62
CA ARG A 4 -74.50 10.83 38.50
C ARG A 4 -73.13 11.06 37.86
N LEU A 5 -72.46 12.18 38.13
CA LEU A 5 -71.20 12.56 37.48
C LEU A 5 -69.92 12.13 38.23
N LEU A 6 -70.02 11.73 39.51
CA LEU A 6 -68.84 11.35 40.31
C LEU A 6 -68.49 9.85 40.25
N LYS A 7 -69.44 8.98 39.84
CA LYS A 7 -69.25 7.52 39.87
C LYS A 7 -68.55 6.98 38.61
N THR A 8 -68.70 7.66 37.48
CA THR A 8 -68.08 7.30 36.19
C THR A 8 -66.59 7.63 36.11
N SER A 9 -66.10 8.63 36.85
CA SER A 9 -64.69 9.02 36.82
C SER A 9 -63.76 8.11 37.65
N ARG A 10 -64.27 7.49 38.73
CA ARG A 10 -63.48 6.53 39.53
C ARG A 10 -63.31 5.17 38.85
N LEU A 11 -64.31 4.71 38.10
CA LEU A 11 -64.25 3.42 37.39
C LEU A 11 -63.34 3.46 36.15
N LEU A 12 -63.19 4.63 35.51
CA LEU A 12 -62.27 4.84 34.39
C LEU A 12 -60.79 4.90 34.82
N LYS A 13 -60.48 5.41 36.02
CA LYS A 13 -59.10 5.44 36.52
C LYS A 13 -58.57 4.07 36.95
N LEU A 14 -59.42 3.21 37.52
CA LEU A 14 -59.01 1.86 37.95
C LEU A 14 -58.81 0.90 36.78
N SER A 15 -59.58 1.02 35.70
CA SER A 15 -59.40 0.20 34.49
C SER A 15 -58.15 0.59 33.70
N LEU A 16 -57.74 1.86 33.71
CA LEU A 16 -56.50 2.32 33.06
C LEU A 16 -55.24 1.87 33.82
N LEU A 17 -55.29 1.85 35.16
CA LEU A 17 -54.18 1.41 36.02
C LEU A 17 -53.97 -0.12 36.01
N LEU A 18 -55.04 -0.91 35.87
CA LEU A 18 -54.90 -2.37 35.69
C LEU A 18 -54.46 -2.78 34.28
N LYS A 19 -54.70 -1.94 33.27
CA LYS A 19 -54.29 -2.22 31.88
C LYS A 19 -52.81 -1.90 31.65
N THR A 20 -52.26 -0.89 32.34
CA THR A 20 -50.84 -0.53 32.29
C THR A 20 -49.93 -1.53 33.01
N SER A 21 -50.36 -2.11 34.14
CA SER A 21 -49.54 -3.11 34.86
C SER A 21 -49.40 -4.44 34.12
N ARG A 22 -50.47 -4.91 33.44
CA ARG A 22 -50.42 -6.13 32.62
C ARG A 22 -49.60 -5.97 31.34
N PHE A 23 -49.62 -4.78 30.74
CA PHE A 23 -48.82 -4.48 29.55
C PHE A 23 -47.32 -4.43 29.88
N LEU A 24 -46.96 -3.87 31.04
CA LEU A 24 -45.58 -3.85 31.53
C LEU A 24 -45.07 -5.24 31.94
N SER A 25 -45.92 -6.13 32.49
CA SER A 25 -45.53 -7.52 32.78
C SER A 25 -45.38 -8.38 31.52
N GLY A 26 -46.20 -8.13 30.50
CA GLY A 26 -46.11 -8.80 29.19
C GLY A 26 -44.86 -8.38 28.42
N MET A 27 -44.55 -7.07 28.40
CA MET A 27 -43.30 -6.55 27.83
C MET A 27 -42.06 -7.06 28.55
N ARG A 28 -42.07 -7.21 29.89
CA ARG A 28 -40.93 -7.78 30.63
C ARG A 28 -40.65 -9.25 30.24
N ARG A 29 -41.70 -10.07 30.10
CA ARG A 29 -41.54 -11.47 29.65
C ARG A 29 -41.09 -11.55 28.19
N PHE A 30 -41.65 -10.70 27.32
CA PHE A 30 -41.20 -10.64 25.92
C PHE A 30 -39.76 -10.12 25.77
N TRP A 31 -39.33 -9.19 26.62
CA TRP A 31 -37.96 -8.71 26.66
C TRP A 31 -36.98 -9.76 27.19
N LEU A 32 -37.37 -10.60 28.16
CA LEU A 32 -36.53 -11.70 28.63
C LEU A 32 -36.38 -12.82 27.57
N SER A 33 -37.46 -13.14 26.83
CA SER A 33 -37.42 -14.14 25.75
C SER A 33 -36.72 -13.63 24.48
N ARG A 34 -36.90 -12.35 24.12
CA ARG A 34 -36.20 -11.74 22.97
C ARG A 34 -34.74 -11.46 23.26
N ARG A 35 -34.35 -11.18 24.51
CA ARG A 35 -32.93 -11.01 24.89
C ARG A 35 -32.09 -12.23 24.57
N ALA A 36 -32.63 -13.44 24.71
CA ALA A 36 -31.92 -14.65 24.31
C ALA A 36 -31.72 -14.73 22.79
N SER A 37 -32.77 -14.47 21.99
CA SER A 37 -32.66 -14.44 20.51
C SER A 37 -31.73 -13.33 20.04
N THR A 38 -31.88 -12.10 20.56
CA THR A 38 -31.04 -10.96 20.18
C THR A 38 -29.59 -11.12 20.66
N ALA A 39 -29.36 -11.75 21.81
CA ALA A 39 -28.00 -12.05 22.27
C ALA A 39 -27.35 -13.13 21.39
N VAL A 40 -28.10 -14.13 20.95
CA VAL A 40 -27.61 -15.16 20.01
C VAL A 40 -27.36 -14.56 18.63
N GLU A 41 -28.29 -13.76 18.10
CA GLU A 41 -28.13 -13.07 16.81
C GLU A 41 -26.95 -12.09 16.82
N THR A 42 -26.77 -11.31 17.88
CA THR A 42 -25.60 -10.42 18.01
C THR A 42 -24.31 -11.19 18.23
N ALA A 43 -24.31 -12.29 18.99
CA ALA A 43 -23.14 -13.15 19.15
C ALA A 43 -22.72 -13.82 17.84
N LEU A 44 -23.66 -14.06 16.92
CA LEU A 44 -23.40 -14.65 15.60
C LEU A 44 -23.01 -13.61 14.55
N ALA A 45 -23.58 -12.40 14.64
CA ALA A 45 -23.26 -11.29 13.74
C ALA A 45 -21.95 -10.56 14.10
N PHE A 46 -21.61 -10.47 15.39
CA PHE A 46 -20.43 -9.74 15.85
C PHE A 46 -19.10 -10.25 15.29
N PRO A 47 -18.84 -11.58 15.24
CA PRO A 47 -17.63 -12.11 14.59
C PRO A 47 -17.54 -11.76 13.11
N ILE A 48 -18.69 -11.73 12.40
CA ILE A 48 -18.73 -11.36 10.98
C ILE A 48 -18.35 -9.89 10.80
N VAL A 49 -18.89 -9.00 11.64
CA VAL A 49 -18.54 -7.57 11.63
C VAL A 49 -17.06 -7.36 11.95
N LEU A 50 -16.52 -8.08 12.94
CA LEU A 50 -15.09 -8.03 13.26
C LEU A 50 -14.22 -8.53 12.10
N ALA A 51 -14.62 -9.63 11.45
CA ALA A 51 -13.89 -10.17 10.30
C ALA A 51 -13.86 -9.19 9.12
N ILE A 52 -14.99 -8.56 8.81
CA ILE A 52 -15.07 -7.52 7.77
C ILE A 52 -14.21 -6.31 8.15
N GLY A 53 -14.29 -5.86 9.41
CA GLY A 53 -13.48 -4.75 9.90
C GLY A 53 -11.97 -5.01 9.80
N ALA A 54 -11.53 -6.21 10.15
CA ALA A 54 -10.14 -6.63 10.02
C ALA A 54 -9.69 -6.66 8.55
N LEU A 55 -10.50 -7.22 7.66
CA LEU A 55 -10.21 -7.27 6.22
C LEU A 55 -10.09 -5.86 5.62
N CYS A 56 -11.01 -4.94 5.96
CA CYS A 56 -10.94 -3.55 5.51
C CYS A 56 -9.66 -2.86 6.00
N ALA A 57 -9.25 -3.11 7.25
CA ALA A 57 -8.03 -2.56 7.82
C ALA A 57 -6.79 -3.11 7.12
N ASP A 58 -6.77 -4.40 6.77
CA ASP A 58 -5.68 -5.03 6.03
C ASP A 58 -5.54 -4.47 4.62
N ILE A 59 -6.64 -4.35 3.87
CA ILE A 59 -6.64 -3.73 2.52
C ILE A 59 -6.13 -2.29 2.59
N TYR A 60 -6.60 -1.52 3.57
CA TYR A 60 -6.16 -0.15 3.77
C TYR A 60 -4.66 -0.07 4.05
N THR A 61 -4.14 -0.99 4.88
CA THR A 61 -2.71 -1.06 5.22
C THR A 61 -1.86 -1.38 4.00
N VAL A 62 -2.28 -2.34 3.17
CA VAL A 62 -1.58 -2.66 1.91
C VAL A 62 -1.57 -1.47 0.96
N GLY A 63 -2.70 -0.77 0.82
CA GLY A 63 -2.80 0.43 -0.01
C GLY A 63 -1.84 1.53 0.47
N LEU A 64 -1.78 1.75 1.80
CA LEU A 64 -0.88 2.74 2.39
C LEU A 64 0.59 2.40 2.14
N GLU A 65 0.98 1.14 2.29
CA GLU A 65 2.35 0.70 2.03
C GLU A 65 2.71 0.84 0.55
N ARG A 66 1.80 0.50 -0.36
CA ARG A 66 2.00 0.73 -1.80
C ARG A 66 2.20 2.20 -2.13
N THR A 67 1.35 3.09 -1.63
CA THR A 67 1.50 4.54 -1.85
C THR A 67 2.81 5.08 -1.28
N ARG A 68 3.25 4.60 -0.11
CA ARG A 68 4.56 4.98 0.45
C ARG A 68 5.71 4.51 -0.44
N MET A 69 5.64 3.31 -1.00
CA MET A 69 6.64 2.82 -1.95
C MET A 69 6.67 3.67 -3.23
N GLU A 70 5.52 4.00 -3.80
CA GLU A 70 5.40 4.87 -4.98
C GLU A 70 5.97 6.27 -4.71
N GLN A 71 5.68 6.85 -3.54
CA GLN A 71 6.25 8.14 -3.12
C GLN A 71 7.77 8.11 -2.96
N ARG A 72 8.32 7.04 -2.37
CA ARG A 72 9.77 6.86 -2.22
C ARG A 72 10.46 6.67 -3.56
N ALA A 73 9.91 5.80 -4.41
CA ALA A 73 10.42 5.59 -5.77
C ALA A 73 10.41 6.90 -6.56
N GLY A 74 9.32 7.68 -6.49
CA GLY A 74 9.23 8.98 -7.15
C GLY A 74 10.20 10.03 -6.59
N ALA A 75 10.41 10.06 -5.28
CA ALA A 75 11.41 10.94 -4.67
C ALA A 75 12.84 10.59 -5.14
N ILE A 76 13.19 9.30 -5.17
CA ILE A 76 14.50 8.84 -5.65
C ILE A 76 14.64 9.16 -7.15
N ALA A 77 13.67 8.78 -7.97
CA ALA A 77 13.69 9.01 -9.42
C ALA A 77 13.82 10.50 -9.76
N SER A 78 13.09 11.36 -9.05
CA SER A 78 13.16 12.81 -9.26
C SER A 78 14.52 13.40 -8.92
N ILE A 79 15.09 13.04 -7.76
CA ILE A 79 16.39 13.53 -7.33
C ILE A 79 17.49 13.03 -8.27
N LEU A 80 17.51 11.74 -8.60
CA LEU A 80 18.52 11.15 -9.48
C LEU A 80 18.46 11.69 -10.91
N ALA A 81 17.25 11.93 -11.45
CA ALA A 81 17.08 12.47 -12.79
C ALA A 81 17.65 13.90 -12.96
N MET A 82 17.84 14.64 -11.86
CA MET A 82 18.41 15.99 -11.87
C MET A 82 19.94 15.99 -11.75
N GLN A 83 20.57 14.84 -11.49
CA GLN A 83 22.01 14.71 -11.33
C GLN A 83 22.68 14.36 -12.65
N GLN A 84 23.84 14.96 -12.94
CA GLN A 84 24.66 14.60 -14.10
C GLN A 84 25.56 13.39 -13.80
N LYS A 85 26.05 13.31 -12.55
CA LYS A 85 26.92 12.24 -12.08
C LYS A 85 26.41 11.71 -10.75
N LEU A 86 26.36 10.39 -10.64
CA LEU A 86 25.99 9.65 -9.44
C LEU A 86 27.25 9.07 -8.80
N ASP A 87 27.48 9.43 -7.54
CA ASP A 87 28.57 8.90 -6.71
C ASP A 87 28.00 7.92 -5.68
N GLU A 88 28.79 6.94 -5.26
CA GLU A 88 28.41 5.93 -4.28
C GLU A 88 27.90 6.58 -2.97
N ASN A 89 28.64 7.58 -2.45
CA ASN A 89 28.27 8.27 -1.21
C ASN A 89 26.97 9.07 -1.37
N GLY A 90 26.78 9.70 -2.54
CA GLY A 90 25.58 10.47 -2.85
C GLY A 90 24.35 9.58 -2.97
N LEU A 91 24.50 8.42 -3.61
CA LEU A 91 23.45 7.42 -3.70
C LEU A 91 23.11 6.86 -2.31
N GLN A 92 24.11 6.43 -1.54
CA GLN A 92 23.89 5.88 -0.20
C GLN A 92 23.20 6.89 0.72
N GLY A 93 23.66 8.15 0.74
CA GLY A 93 23.04 9.21 1.54
C GLY A 93 21.59 9.51 1.15
N LEU A 94 21.27 9.42 -0.15
CA LEU A 94 19.88 9.54 -0.62
C LEU A 94 19.03 8.37 -0.13
N LEU A 95 19.53 7.14 -0.25
CA LEU A 95 18.81 5.94 0.19
C LEU A 95 18.58 5.96 1.70
N ASP A 96 19.58 6.34 2.49
CA ASP A 96 19.46 6.45 3.96
C ASP A 96 18.45 7.53 4.39
N THR A 97 18.22 8.55 3.55
CA THR A 97 17.26 9.61 3.82
C THR A 97 15.83 9.22 3.45
N VAL A 98 15.65 8.52 2.32
CA VAL A 98 14.32 8.22 1.75
C VAL A 98 13.77 6.88 2.25
N LEU A 99 14.64 5.89 2.44
CA LEU A 99 14.28 4.56 2.93
C LEU A 99 14.38 4.55 4.47
N PRO A 100 13.33 4.11 5.17
CA PRO A 100 13.43 3.94 6.62
C PRO A 100 14.42 2.83 6.94
N THR A 101 15.27 3.07 7.95
CA THR A 101 16.25 2.10 8.46
C THR A 101 15.60 0.86 9.08
N GLU A 102 14.33 0.96 9.49
CA GLU A 102 13.57 -0.13 10.11
C GLU A 102 12.22 -0.35 9.40
N GLY A 103 11.77 -1.60 9.35
CA GLY A 103 10.39 -1.95 8.95
C GLY A 103 10.14 -2.18 7.46
N LEU A 104 11.17 -2.18 6.60
CA LEU A 104 11.04 -2.55 5.17
C LEU A 104 11.03 -4.06 4.91
N GLY A 105 11.57 -4.88 5.81
CA GLY A 105 11.67 -6.33 5.60
C GLY A 105 12.58 -6.68 4.42
N ASN A 106 12.22 -7.73 3.67
CA ASN A 106 12.92 -8.13 2.45
C ASN A 106 12.43 -7.28 1.27
N TYR A 107 13.31 -6.41 0.78
CA TYR A 107 13.05 -5.59 -0.39
C TYR A 107 14.26 -5.54 -1.32
N GLN A 108 13.95 -5.29 -2.59
CA GLN A 108 14.90 -5.00 -3.64
C GLN A 108 14.52 -3.66 -4.28
N LEU A 109 15.51 -2.83 -4.52
CA LEU A 109 15.44 -1.55 -5.20
C LEU A 109 16.28 -1.66 -6.47
N LEU A 110 15.65 -1.50 -7.63
CA LEU A 110 16.34 -1.38 -8.90
C LEU A 110 16.34 0.08 -9.34
N ILE A 111 17.51 0.58 -9.69
CA ILE A 111 17.70 1.93 -10.25
C ILE A 111 18.31 1.74 -11.63
N SER A 112 17.56 2.11 -12.66
CA SER A 112 17.92 1.88 -14.05
C SER A 112 18.00 3.22 -14.79
N ASN A 113 19.04 3.44 -15.57
CA ASN A 113 19.06 4.49 -16.57
C ASN A 113 18.75 3.89 -17.94
N VAL A 114 17.62 4.28 -18.52
CA VAL A 114 17.14 3.75 -19.79
C VAL A 114 17.07 4.88 -20.82
N ARG A 115 17.64 4.67 -22.01
CA ARG A 115 17.54 5.63 -23.11
C ARG A 115 16.12 5.68 -23.67
N GLN A 116 15.79 6.75 -24.37
CA GLN A 116 14.50 6.88 -25.07
C GLN A 116 14.28 5.75 -26.09
N THR A 117 15.36 5.19 -26.64
CA THR A 117 15.34 4.02 -27.53
C THR A 117 14.85 2.73 -26.84
N GLY A 118 14.78 2.71 -25.51
CA GLY A 118 14.50 1.51 -24.71
C GLY A 118 15.75 0.71 -24.35
N GLU A 119 16.93 1.15 -24.76
CA GLU A 119 18.21 0.51 -24.40
C GLU A 119 18.58 0.86 -22.95
N LEU A 120 18.84 -0.16 -22.13
CA LEU A 120 19.32 0.02 -20.77
C LEU A 120 20.79 0.46 -20.80
N HIS A 121 21.10 1.62 -20.22
CA HIS A 121 22.48 2.10 -20.12
C HIS A 121 23.22 1.47 -18.94
N TRP A 122 22.60 1.47 -17.76
CA TRP A 122 23.08 0.79 -16.56
C TRP A 122 21.92 0.51 -15.63
N GLN A 123 22.11 -0.49 -14.75
CA GLN A 123 21.17 -0.82 -13.69
C GLN A 123 21.95 -1.12 -12.41
N LEU A 124 21.45 -0.61 -11.29
CA LEU A 124 21.98 -0.85 -9.95
C LEU A 124 20.92 -1.57 -9.13
N SER A 125 21.33 -2.63 -8.43
CA SER A 125 20.49 -3.36 -7.49
C SER A 125 20.89 -3.02 -6.06
N ARG A 126 19.91 -2.73 -5.20
CA ARG A 126 20.09 -2.41 -3.78
C ARG A 126 19.01 -3.09 -2.96
N GLY A 127 19.25 -3.25 -1.66
CA GLY A 127 18.25 -3.73 -0.72
C GLY A 127 18.75 -4.87 0.15
N THR A 128 17.82 -5.57 0.78
CA THR A 128 18.07 -6.66 1.73
C THR A 128 17.86 -8.04 1.11
N ALA A 129 17.30 -8.10 -0.10
CA ALA A 129 17.05 -9.31 -0.85
C ALA A 129 17.26 -9.08 -2.35
N GLU A 130 17.49 -10.17 -3.08
CA GLU A 130 17.70 -10.19 -4.52
C GLU A 130 16.56 -10.96 -5.22
N ALA A 131 16.44 -10.79 -6.54
CA ALA A 131 15.46 -11.47 -7.40
C ALA A 131 13.98 -11.27 -7.01
N LEU A 132 13.65 -10.18 -6.32
CA LEU A 132 12.26 -9.74 -6.09
C LEU A 132 11.71 -8.92 -7.26
N CYS A 133 12.58 -8.23 -8.00
CA CYS A 133 12.24 -7.48 -9.21
C CYS A 133 12.70 -8.20 -10.50
N ALA A 134 12.70 -9.54 -10.50
CA ALA A 134 13.28 -10.36 -11.58
C ALA A 134 12.71 -10.07 -12.99
N GLU A 135 11.49 -9.51 -13.09
CA GLU A 135 10.87 -9.13 -14.38
C GLU A 135 11.54 -7.92 -15.04
N SER A 136 12.24 -7.09 -14.26
CA SER A 136 12.87 -5.84 -14.70
C SER A 136 14.39 -5.87 -14.65
N GLU A 137 14.97 -6.98 -14.16
CA GLU A 137 16.42 -7.18 -14.20
C GLU A 137 16.84 -7.36 -15.66
N THR A 138 17.76 -6.51 -16.12
CA THR A 138 18.19 -6.48 -17.53
C THR A 138 19.68 -6.13 -17.58
N LEU A 139 20.42 -6.74 -18.51
CA LEU A 139 21.85 -6.46 -18.64
C LEU A 139 22.09 -5.12 -19.35
N PRO A 140 23.18 -4.39 -19.03
CA PRO A 140 23.54 -3.18 -19.75
C PRO A 140 23.67 -3.42 -21.26
N GLY A 141 23.09 -2.52 -22.05
CA GLY A 141 23.05 -2.59 -23.52
C GLY A 141 21.90 -3.44 -24.08
N GLU A 142 21.14 -4.14 -23.24
CA GLU A 142 19.94 -4.86 -23.66
C GLU A 142 18.68 -3.98 -23.63
N GLU A 143 17.60 -4.48 -24.23
CA GLU A 143 16.32 -3.78 -24.22
C GLU A 143 15.64 -3.89 -22.85
N TYR A 144 15.29 -2.75 -22.27
CA TYR A 144 14.46 -2.68 -21.08
C TYR A 144 13.04 -3.16 -21.40
N LEU A 145 12.65 -4.27 -20.80
CA LEU A 145 11.38 -4.94 -21.08
C LEU A 145 10.15 -4.15 -20.56
N PRO A 146 10.16 -3.60 -19.34
CA PRO A 146 8.99 -2.89 -18.83
C PRO A 146 8.61 -1.68 -19.68
N GLU A 147 7.31 -1.34 -19.64
CA GLU A 147 6.77 -0.24 -20.44
C GLU A 147 7.24 1.11 -19.90
N LEU A 148 7.64 2.00 -20.82
CA LEU A 148 8.16 3.32 -20.52
C LEU A 148 7.36 4.39 -21.27
N PRO A 149 7.06 5.54 -20.64
CA PRO A 149 6.15 6.54 -21.19
C PRO A 149 6.69 7.23 -22.45
N GLU A 150 7.99 7.50 -22.54
CA GLU A 150 8.62 8.19 -23.67
C GLU A 150 9.40 7.25 -24.60
N ARG A 151 9.20 5.93 -24.50
CA ARG A 151 9.98 4.97 -25.31
C ARG A 151 9.57 5.03 -26.77
N ASP A 152 10.57 5.25 -27.62
CA ASP A 152 10.45 5.19 -29.06
C ASP A 152 11.64 4.39 -29.63
N ARG A 153 11.35 3.19 -30.14
CA ARG A 153 12.38 2.28 -30.66
C ARG A 153 12.98 2.74 -31.99
N GLU A 154 12.23 3.51 -32.78
CA GLU A 154 12.61 3.85 -34.16
C GLU A 154 13.15 5.28 -34.26
N GLU A 155 12.52 6.23 -33.57
CA GLU A 155 12.88 7.66 -33.61
C GLU A 155 13.43 8.19 -32.27
N GLY A 156 13.64 7.31 -31.28
CA GLY A 156 14.15 7.68 -29.96
C GLY A 156 15.57 8.27 -29.99
N SER A 157 15.77 9.35 -29.25
CA SER A 157 17.08 9.97 -29.09
C SER A 157 17.93 9.22 -28.07
N LYS A 158 19.20 8.96 -28.40
CA LYS A 158 20.18 8.44 -27.45
C LYS A 158 20.59 9.46 -26.40
N ASN A 159 20.36 10.75 -26.65
CA ASN A 159 20.67 11.85 -25.73
C ASN A 159 19.51 12.15 -24.78
N ILE A 160 18.41 11.41 -24.87
CA ILE A 160 17.32 11.50 -23.90
C ILE A 160 17.32 10.19 -23.13
N SER A 161 17.43 10.29 -21.82
CA SER A 161 17.31 9.13 -20.93
C SER A 161 16.29 9.37 -19.83
N MET A 162 15.85 8.27 -19.25
CA MET A 162 14.91 8.20 -18.15
C MET A 162 15.57 7.41 -17.02
N ILE A 163 15.40 7.90 -15.80
CA ILE A 163 15.70 7.14 -14.60
C ILE A 163 14.42 6.42 -14.20
N VAL A 164 14.53 5.10 -14.08
CA VAL A 164 13.48 4.20 -13.64
C VAL A 164 13.90 3.67 -12.28
N VAL A 165 13.05 3.89 -11.28
CA VAL A 165 13.26 3.39 -9.92
C VAL A 165 12.12 2.45 -9.59
N GLU A 166 12.47 1.21 -9.24
CA GLU A 166 11.52 0.17 -8.89
C GLU A 166 11.83 -0.38 -7.51
N ILE A 167 10.78 -0.57 -6.71
CA ILE A 167 10.87 -1.15 -5.38
C ILE A 167 9.97 -2.38 -5.35
N CYS A 168 10.57 -3.54 -5.14
CA CYS A 168 9.86 -4.80 -4.91
C CYS A 168 10.05 -5.26 -3.47
N ARG A 169 8.96 -5.60 -2.80
CA ARG A 169 8.96 -6.05 -1.40
C ARG A 169 8.14 -7.32 -1.25
N GLN A 170 8.58 -8.23 -0.39
CA GLN A 170 7.79 -9.41 -0.07
C GLN A 170 6.56 -9.03 0.77
N GLY A 171 5.37 -9.40 0.32
CA GLY A 171 4.11 -9.03 0.98
C GLY A 171 3.94 -9.62 2.38
N LYS A 172 4.58 -10.76 2.69
CA LYS A 172 4.58 -11.37 4.02
C LYS A 172 5.25 -10.51 5.09
N ASP A 173 6.10 -9.57 4.67
CA ASP A 173 6.81 -8.66 5.57
C ASP A 173 5.98 -7.40 5.89
N VAL A 174 4.75 -7.31 5.37
CA VAL A 174 3.78 -6.27 5.74
C VAL A 174 2.95 -6.77 6.91
N GLY A 175 3.06 -6.10 8.05
CA GLY A 175 2.26 -6.41 9.23
C GLY A 175 0.79 -6.07 9.01
N LEU A 176 -0.04 -7.09 8.77
CA LEU A 176 -1.50 -6.94 8.66
C LEU A 176 -2.16 -7.14 10.03
N LEU A 177 -3.18 -6.34 10.32
CA LEU A 177 -3.88 -6.32 11.60
C LEU A 177 -4.73 -7.57 11.81
N GLY A 178 -5.27 -8.14 10.73
CA GLY A 178 -6.03 -9.39 10.75
C GLY A 178 -5.19 -10.66 10.86
N GLY A 179 -3.86 -10.56 10.93
CA GLY A 179 -2.95 -11.72 10.91
C GLY A 179 -2.90 -12.45 9.56
N LEU A 180 -3.48 -11.86 8.52
CA LEU A 180 -3.31 -12.32 7.15
C LEU A 180 -1.86 -12.09 6.71
N SER A 181 -1.30 -13.00 5.92
CA SER A 181 -0.01 -12.80 5.26
C SER A 181 -0.27 -12.60 3.78
N LEU A 182 0.27 -11.53 3.20
CA LEU A 182 0.19 -11.31 1.76
C LEU A 182 1.20 -12.24 1.08
N GLY A 183 0.74 -13.25 0.34
CA GLY A 183 1.63 -14.19 -0.34
C GLY A 183 2.35 -13.62 -1.57
N GLY A 184 1.88 -12.47 -2.09
CA GLY A 184 2.41 -11.84 -3.29
C GLY A 184 3.55 -10.86 -3.04
N LEU A 185 4.04 -10.27 -4.13
CA LEU A 185 5.01 -9.16 -4.12
C LEU A 185 4.27 -7.82 -4.17
N LEU A 186 4.76 -6.85 -3.40
CA LEU A 186 4.42 -5.46 -3.59
C LEU A 186 5.45 -4.84 -4.53
N HIS A 187 4.97 -4.29 -5.64
CA HIS A 187 5.80 -3.64 -6.64
C HIS A 187 5.31 -2.21 -6.84
N ALA A 188 6.25 -1.27 -6.87
CA ALA A 188 6.02 0.12 -7.20
C ALA A 188 7.16 0.60 -8.12
N SER A 189 6.80 1.31 -9.19
CA SER A 189 7.75 1.87 -10.13
C SER A 189 7.50 3.37 -10.29
N SER A 190 8.57 4.12 -10.51
CA SER A 190 8.53 5.52 -10.87
C SER A 190 9.54 5.83 -11.94
N VAL A 191 9.13 6.63 -12.92
CA VAL A 191 9.96 7.00 -14.06
C VAL A 191 10.05 8.51 -14.09
N ASN A 192 11.26 9.04 -14.24
CA ASN A 192 11.47 10.45 -14.50
C ASN A 192 12.50 10.66 -15.61
N ARG A 193 12.27 11.68 -16.44
CA ARG A 193 13.19 12.04 -17.51
C ARG A 193 14.42 12.75 -16.93
N VAL A 194 15.60 12.36 -17.40
CA VAL A 194 16.87 12.97 -17.00
C VAL A 194 17.00 14.36 -17.59
N ALA A 195 17.50 15.29 -16.76
CA ALA A 195 17.65 16.69 -17.14
C ALA A 195 18.75 16.92 -18.18
N VAL A 196 19.84 16.15 -18.12
CA VAL A 196 21.00 16.30 -18.99
C VAL A 196 21.47 14.91 -19.46
N ASP A 197 21.29 14.65 -20.74
CA ASP A 197 21.75 13.45 -21.46
C ASP A 197 21.51 12.13 -20.71
N VAL A 198 22.58 11.59 -20.13
CA VAL A 198 22.63 10.31 -19.42
C VAL A 198 23.39 10.52 -18.12
N VAL A 199 22.91 9.91 -17.03
CA VAL A 199 23.57 10.03 -15.72
C VAL A 199 24.82 9.16 -15.72
N GLU A 200 25.98 9.76 -15.49
CA GLU A 200 27.25 9.05 -15.38
C GLU A 200 27.43 8.45 -14.00
N LEU A 201 27.92 7.22 -13.92
CA LEU A 201 28.28 6.56 -12.66
C LEU A 201 29.75 6.82 -12.34
N ASP A 202 30.08 6.93 -11.05
CA ASP A 202 31.46 6.88 -10.58
C ASP A 202 32.09 5.49 -10.78
N GLU A 203 33.40 5.38 -10.57
CA GLU A 203 34.13 4.13 -10.84
C GLU A 203 33.63 2.95 -10.00
N VAL A 204 33.14 3.19 -8.78
CA VAL A 204 32.64 2.13 -7.90
C VAL A 204 31.30 1.61 -8.42
N LEU A 205 30.35 2.49 -8.68
CA LEU A 205 29.03 2.12 -9.20
C LEU A 205 29.10 1.54 -10.62
N ARG A 206 30.05 1.98 -11.45
CA ARG A 206 30.28 1.39 -12.79
C ARG A 206 30.65 -0.09 -12.72
N LYS A 207 31.55 -0.46 -11.80
CA LYS A 207 31.95 -1.87 -11.61
C LYS A 207 30.77 -2.71 -11.17
N GLU A 208 29.97 -2.19 -10.25
CA GLU A 208 28.78 -2.89 -9.76
C GLU A 208 27.72 -3.08 -10.86
N ALA A 209 27.52 -2.08 -11.71
CA ALA A 209 26.61 -2.17 -12.85
C ALA A 209 27.11 -3.10 -13.98
N GLY A 210 28.29 -3.74 -13.83
CA GLY A 210 28.88 -4.58 -14.87
C GLY A 210 29.41 -3.79 -16.07
N LEU A 211 29.61 -2.49 -15.93
CA LEU A 211 30.18 -1.60 -16.95
C LEU A 211 31.71 -1.59 -16.87
N GLU A 212 32.34 -2.77 -16.89
CA GLU A 212 33.80 -2.84 -17.01
C GLU A 212 34.22 -2.43 -18.42
N GLU A 213 35.12 -1.45 -18.50
CA GLU A 213 35.87 -1.20 -19.72
C GLU A 213 36.67 -2.46 -20.04
N LYS A 214 36.36 -3.09 -21.17
CA LYS A 214 37.36 -3.91 -21.86
C LYS A 214 38.52 -2.98 -22.16
N GLU A 215 39.52 -2.94 -21.29
CA GLU A 215 40.84 -2.39 -21.61
C GLU A 215 41.27 -3.05 -22.93
N GLN A 216 41.42 -2.22 -23.98
CA GLN A 216 41.95 -2.61 -25.28
C GLN A 216 43.44 -2.96 -25.20
#